data_AF-A0A2G9TWB5-F1
#
_entry.id   AF-A0A2G9TWB5-F1
#
_cell.length_a   1.000
_cell.length_b   1.000
_cell.length_c   1.000
_cell.angle_alpha   90.00
_cell.angle_beta   90.00
_cell.angle_gamma   90.00
#
_symmetry.space_group_name_H-M   'P 1'
#
loop_
_entity.id
_entity.type
_entity.pdbx_description
1 polymer ?
#
loop_
_entity_poly.entity_id
_entity_poly.type
_entity_poly.pdbx_seq_one_letter_code
_entity_poly.pdbx_strand_id
1 'polypeptide(L)'
;MSNWLAAQPKLTAKSKSGYILFSAEIRKRIMHENPDSGFGEVSKIVGIEWKKLSDDQKRQYEVRAEYIASERAKQEAARAATEKCLQPGQIRIYMCKWINCDSQFDSENGLYEHIVQHHTSQIIMDSEQQYVCMWVTCVRNRKEGKPFPSLPRLHRHMKEKHIGTSVKSVYANQIGKNFFKLTTQSTPGGETVSANFLC
;
A
#
# COMPACT_ATOMS: atom_id res chain seq x y z
N MET A 1 15.36 18.75 1.31
CA MET A 1 14.14 18.65 0.48
C MET A 1 13.21 19.79 0.87
N SER A 2 12.85 20.63 -0.09
CA SER A 2 12.30 21.98 0.10
C SER A 2 10.93 21.96 0.79
N ASN A 3 10.87 22.55 1.98
CA ASN A 3 9.66 22.77 2.80
C ASN A 3 8.53 23.50 2.04
N TRP A 4 8.87 24.16 0.93
CA TRP A 4 7.94 24.88 0.05
C TRP A 4 6.80 24.01 -0.50
N LEU A 5 7.05 22.77 -0.94
CA LEU A 5 6.00 21.94 -1.55
C LEU A 5 4.93 21.50 -0.54
N ALA A 6 5.32 21.40 0.73
CA ALA A 6 4.41 21.08 1.84
C ALA A 6 3.47 22.24 2.16
N ALA A 7 3.89 23.49 1.93
CA ALA A 7 3.08 24.68 2.12
C ALA A 7 2.06 24.90 0.99
N GLN A 8 2.28 24.32 -0.19
CA GLN A 8 1.35 24.41 -1.31
C GLN A 8 0.03 23.67 -1.04
N PRO A 9 -1.11 24.14 -1.58
CA PRO A 9 -2.38 23.44 -1.51
C PRO A 9 -2.23 21.96 -1.88
N LYS A 10 -3.00 21.09 -1.24
CA LYS A 10 -2.95 19.64 -1.48
C LYS A 10 -3.64 19.29 -2.80
N LEU A 11 -3.02 19.69 -3.91
CA LEU A 11 -3.31 19.10 -5.21
C LEU A 11 -2.82 17.66 -5.19
N THR A 12 -3.68 16.75 -5.63
CA THR A 12 -3.26 15.38 -5.88
C THR A 12 -2.40 15.37 -7.14
N ALA A 13 -1.46 14.42 -7.28
CA ALA A 13 -0.66 14.29 -8.51
C ALA A 13 -1.53 14.12 -9.77
N LYS A 14 -2.80 13.72 -9.61
CA LYS A 14 -3.79 13.54 -10.67
C LYS A 14 -4.59 14.82 -10.99
N SER A 15 -4.49 15.87 -10.18
CA SER A 15 -5.24 17.11 -10.33
C SER A 15 -4.29 18.25 -10.71
N LYS A 16 -4.02 18.43 -12.01
CA LYS A 16 -3.15 19.49 -12.53
C LYS A 16 -3.86 20.83 -12.81
N SER A 17 -5.11 20.97 -12.41
CA SER A 17 -5.93 22.11 -12.82
C SER A 17 -5.60 23.38 -12.02
N GLY A 18 -5.38 24.48 -12.75
CA GLY A 18 -5.21 25.82 -12.22
C GLY A 18 -6.41 26.30 -11.40
N TYR A 19 -7.64 25.94 -11.80
CA TYR A 19 -8.83 26.22 -10.99
C TYR A 19 -8.79 25.52 -9.62
N ILE A 20 -8.26 24.31 -9.52
CA ILE A 20 -8.15 23.60 -8.24
C ILE A 20 -7.13 24.29 -7.32
N LEU A 21 -6.01 24.75 -7.88
CA LEU A 21 -5.03 25.56 -7.14
C LEU A 21 -5.66 26.89 -6.68
N PHE A 22 -6.24 27.64 -7.61
CA PHE A 22 -6.92 28.91 -7.34
C PHE A 22 -8.00 28.76 -6.27
N SER A 23 -8.91 27.81 -6.43
CA SER A 23 -10.02 27.61 -5.50
C SER A 23 -9.53 27.24 -4.11
N ALA A 24 -8.43 26.50 -3.97
CA ALA A 24 -7.85 26.17 -2.68
C ALA A 24 -7.18 27.37 -1.98
N GLU A 25 -6.52 28.25 -2.75
CA GLU A 25 -5.92 29.48 -2.22
C GLU A 25 -7.00 30.50 -1.82
N ILE A 26 -7.95 30.76 -2.73
CA ILE A 26 -8.97 31.80 -2.56
C ILE A 26 -10.06 31.40 -1.57
N ARG A 27 -10.43 30.11 -1.50
CA ARG A 27 -11.41 29.64 -0.50
C ARG A 27 -10.96 29.94 0.92
N LYS A 28 -9.67 29.78 1.23
CA LYS A 28 -9.13 30.09 2.58
C LYS A 28 -9.31 31.56 2.91
N ARG A 29 -9.03 32.45 1.96
CA ARG A 29 -9.22 33.89 2.11
C ARG A 29 -10.69 34.24 2.31
N ILE A 30 -11.58 33.75 1.45
CA ILE A 30 -13.02 34.06 1.51
C ILE A 30 -13.65 33.55 2.81
N MET A 31 -13.29 32.34 3.26
CA MET A 31 -13.77 31.82 4.55
C MET A 31 -13.31 32.66 5.74
N HIS A 32 -12.12 33.25 5.67
CA HIS A 32 -11.62 34.14 6.72
C HIS A 32 -12.34 35.49 6.71
N GLU A 33 -12.62 36.04 5.52
CA GLU A 33 -13.34 37.29 5.34
C GLU A 33 -14.85 37.15 5.61
N ASN A 34 -15.40 35.95 5.48
CA ASN A 34 -16.83 35.65 5.64
C ASN A 34 -17.01 34.46 6.60
N PRO A 35 -16.76 34.64 7.92
CA PRO A 35 -16.82 33.54 8.88
C PRO A 35 -18.22 32.94 9.03
N ASP A 36 -19.27 33.71 8.73
CA ASP A 36 -20.68 33.29 8.83
C ASP A 36 -21.19 32.58 7.56
N SER A 37 -20.42 32.62 6.46
CA SER A 37 -20.82 32.02 5.19
C SER A 37 -20.60 30.51 5.16
N GLY A 38 -21.63 29.77 4.74
CA GLY A 38 -21.56 28.33 4.55
C GLY A 38 -20.72 27.93 3.32
N PHE A 39 -20.26 26.67 3.30
CA PHE A 39 -19.46 26.10 2.20
C PHE A 39 -20.02 26.37 0.80
N GLY A 40 -21.35 26.30 0.64
CA GLY A 40 -22.02 26.52 -0.64
C GLY A 40 -21.91 27.96 -1.13
N GLU A 41 -22.01 28.94 -0.25
CA GLU A 41 -21.86 30.36 -0.58
C GLU A 41 -20.42 30.69 -0.93
N VAL A 42 -19.47 30.26 -0.09
CA VAL A 42 -18.04 30.40 -0.36
C VAL A 42 -17.66 29.81 -1.72
N SER A 43 -18.19 28.63 -2.04
CA SER A 43 -17.91 27.97 -3.34
C SER A 43 -18.46 28.76 -4.53
N LYS A 44 -19.62 29.41 -4.40
CA LYS A 44 -20.16 30.31 -5.43
C LYS A 44 -19.26 31.52 -5.64
N ILE A 45 -18.81 32.16 -4.55
CA ILE A 45 -17.93 33.34 -4.61
C ILE A 45 -16.62 32.98 -5.31
N VAL A 46 -15.98 31.86 -4.94
CA VAL A 46 -14.76 31.37 -5.61
C VAL A 46 -14.98 31.19 -7.12
N GLY A 47 -16.10 30.60 -7.53
CA GLY A 47 -16.41 30.39 -8.94
C GLY A 47 -16.59 31.70 -9.73
N ILE A 48 -17.19 32.71 -9.10
CA ILE A 48 -17.33 34.06 -9.68
C ILE A 48 -15.96 34.72 -9.83
N GLU A 49 -15.11 34.68 -8.79
CA GLU A 49 -13.77 35.24 -8.82
C GLU A 49 -12.89 34.60 -9.91
N TRP A 50 -13.00 33.28 -10.11
CA TRP A 50 -12.29 32.61 -11.21
C TRP A 50 -12.72 33.12 -12.59
N LYS A 51 -14.02 33.35 -12.79
CA LYS A 51 -14.53 33.87 -14.07
C LYS A 51 -14.06 35.30 -14.36
N LYS A 52 -13.82 36.10 -13.32
CA LYS A 52 -13.29 37.47 -13.43
C LYS A 52 -11.81 37.52 -13.81
N LEU A 53 -11.06 36.44 -13.61
CA LEU A 53 -9.66 36.39 -14.01
C LEU A 53 -9.51 36.45 -15.53
N SER A 54 -8.47 37.18 -15.98
CA SER A 54 -8.05 37.14 -17.37
C SER A 54 -7.48 35.77 -17.75
N ASP A 55 -7.40 35.51 -19.04
CA ASP A 55 -6.83 34.24 -19.54
C ASP A 55 -5.35 34.10 -19.17
N ASP A 56 -4.60 35.21 -19.11
CA ASP A 56 -3.21 35.22 -18.63
C ASP A 56 -3.12 34.85 -17.15
N GLN A 57 -4.00 35.38 -16.30
CA GLN A 57 -4.06 35.03 -14.88
C GLN A 57 -4.41 33.55 -14.70
N LYS A 58 -5.42 33.06 -15.42
CA LYS A 58 -5.79 31.63 -15.40
C LYS A 58 -4.62 30.76 -15.85
N ARG A 59 -3.92 31.15 -16.92
CA ARG A 59 -2.74 30.44 -17.42
C ARG A 59 -1.63 30.36 -16.37
N GLN A 60 -1.39 31.43 -15.60
CA GLN A 60 -0.42 31.39 -14.50
C GLN A 60 -0.80 30.36 -13.42
N TYR A 61 -2.09 30.22 -13.11
CA TYR A 61 -2.55 29.17 -12.19
C TYR A 61 -2.37 27.77 -12.77
N GLU A 62 -2.64 27.56 -14.06
CA GLU A 62 -2.43 26.27 -14.73
C GLU A 62 -0.95 25.87 -14.69
N VAL A 63 -0.03 26.77 -15.06
CA VAL A 63 1.42 26.50 -15.03
C VAL A 63 1.90 26.20 -13.61
N ARG A 64 1.44 26.97 -12.60
CA ARG A 64 1.79 26.70 -11.19
C ARG A 64 1.24 25.35 -10.72
N ALA A 65 -0.01 25.03 -11.07
CA ALA A 65 -0.64 23.77 -10.69
C ALA A 65 0.10 22.57 -11.30
N GLU A 66 0.49 22.66 -12.58
CA GLU A 66 1.29 21.64 -13.24
C GLU A 66 2.67 21.46 -12.60
N TYR A 67 3.36 22.56 -12.27
CA TYR A 67 4.65 22.49 -11.59
C TYR A 67 4.54 21.80 -10.21
N ILE A 68 3.55 22.18 -9.40
CA ILE A 68 3.30 21.55 -8.08
C ILE A 68 3.00 20.05 -8.24
N ALA A 69 2.17 19.68 -9.22
CA ALA A 69 1.83 18.29 -9.48
C ALA A 69 3.06 17.47 -9.94
N SER A 70 3.91 18.05 -10.79
CA SER A 70 5.15 17.44 -11.26
C SER A 70 6.13 17.19 -10.11
N GLU A 71 6.34 18.19 -9.24
CA GLU A 71 7.23 18.04 -8.09
C GLU A 71 6.72 17.01 -7.07
N ARG A 72 5.40 16.94 -6.85
CA ARG A 72 4.80 15.88 -6.01
C ARG A 72 4.97 14.51 -6.63
N ALA A 73 4.73 14.37 -7.93
CA ALA A 73 4.94 13.11 -8.64
C ALA A 73 6.40 12.64 -8.57
N LYS A 74 7.37 13.56 -8.70
CA LYS A 74 8.80 13.25 -8.51
C LYS A 74 9.11 12.80 -7.08
N GLN A 75 8.57 13.47 -6.05
CA GLN A 75 8.77 13.06 -4.66
C GLN A 75 8.13 11.70 -4.34
N GLU A 76 6.93 11.43 -4.86
CA GLU A 76 6.26 10.15 -4.72
C GLU A 76 7.05 9.03 -5.43
N ALA A 77 7.52 9.29 -6.65
CA ALA A 77 8.37 8.35 -7.39
C ALA A 77 9.71 8.11 -6.68
N ALA A 78 10.35 9.16 -6.16
CA ALA A 78 11.59 9.04 -5.40
C ALA A 78 11.37 8.23 -4.10
N ARG A 79 10.30 8.51 -3.34
CA ARG A 79 9.93 7.72 -2.15
C ARG A 79 9.66 6.27 -2.50
N ALA A 80 8.89 6.00 -3.55
CA ALA A 80 8.62 4.64 -4.00
C ALA A 80 9.88 3.93 -4.49
N ALA A 81 10.82 4.64 -5.12
CA ALA A 81 12.12 4.09 -5.50
C ALA A 81 12.97 3.78 -4.26
N THR A 82 13.02 4.68 -3.28
CA THR A 82 13.71 4.45 -2.00
C THR A 82 13.10 3.30 -1.21
N GLU A 83 11.77 3.13 -1.23
CA GLU A 83 11.09 2.02 -0.55
C GLU A 83 11.35 0.68 -1.24
N LYS A 84 11.49 0.67 -2.57
CA LYS A 84 11.83 -0.53 -3.34
C LYS A 84 13.30 -0.93 -3.21
N CYS A 85 14.22 0.03 -3.11
CA CYS A 85 15.65 -0.23 -2.94
C CYS A 85 15.97 -0.52 -1.47
N LEU A 86 16.53 -1.69 -1.19
CA LEU A 86 16.98 -2.02 0.17
C LEU A 86 18.17 -1.13 0.54
N GLN A 87 18.13 -0.56 1.74
CA GLN A 87 19.30 0.11 2.31
C GLN A 87 20.38 -0.93 2.66
N PRO A 88 21.66 -0.53 2.77
CA PRO A 88 22.72 -1.44 3.22
C PRO A 88 22.36 -2.12 4.54
N GLY A 89 22.41 -3.45 4.57
CA GLY A 89 22.06 -4.25 5.75
C GLY A 89 20.56 -4.52 5.96
N GLN A 90 19.68 -4.00 5.10
CA GLN A 90 18.27 -4.41 5.10
C GLN A 90 18.06 -5.68 4.29
N ILE A 91 17.15 -6.51 4.78
CA ILE A 91 16.65 -7.69 4.09
C ILE A 91 15.13 -7.57 3.89
N ARG A 92 14.61 -8.24 2.88
CA ARG A 92 13.16 -8.42 2.73
C ARG A 92 12.72 -9.63 3.52
N ILE A 93 11.69 -9.44 4.33
CA ILE A 93 11.01 -10.53 5.04
C ILE A 93 9.55 -10.59 4.60
N TYR A 94 9.01 -11.80 4.54
CA TYR A 94 7.62 -12.10 4.26
C TYR A 94 6.99 -12.61 5.54
N MET A 95 5.96 -11.91 6.03
CA MET A 95 5.34 -12.24 7.31
C MET A 95 4.02 -12.96 7.10
N CYS A 96 3.83 -14.11 7.73
CA CYS A 96 2.51 -14.70 7.84
C CYS A 96 1.62 -13.78 8.68
N LYS A 97 0.44 -13.45 8.16
CA LYS A 97 -0.62 -12.74 8.89
C LYS A 97 -1.90 -13.55 8.90
N TRP A 98 -1.76 -14.88 8.86
CA TRP A 98 -2.86 -15.76 9.23
C TRP A 98 -3.19 -15.54 10.72
N ILE A 99 -4.44 -15.71 11.10
CA ILE A 99 -4.86 -15.56 12.50
C ILE A 99 -4.01 -16.48 13.38
N ASN A 100 -3.46 -15.92 14.45
CA ASN A 100 -2.58 -16.60 15.42
C ASN A 100 -1.26 -17.15 14.84
N CYS A 101 -0.76 -16.57 13.75
CA CYS A 101 0.56 -16.91 13.20
C CYS A 101 1.46 -15.67 13.11
N ASP A 102 2.72 -15.83 13.52
CA ASP A 102 3.74 -14.79 13.50
C ASP A 102 5.04 -15.22 12.77
N SER A 103 5.00 -16.36 12.06
CA SER A 103 6.11 -16.88 11.26
C SER A 103 6.55 -15.90 10.18
N GLN A 104 7.86 -15.79 9.98
CA GLN A 104 8.52 -14.87 9.05
C GLN A 104 9.47 -15.65 8.16
N PHE A 105 9.56 -15.26 6.90
CA PHE A 105 10.35 -15.96 5.88
C PHE A 105 11.20 -14.99 5.07
N ASP A 106 12.32 -15.45 4.54
CA ASP A 106 13.17 -14.68 3.62
C ASP A 106 12.68 -14.69 2.16
N SER A 107 11.72 -15.56 1.85
CA SER A 107 11.23 -15.78 0.48
C SER A 107 9.71 -15.86 0.40
N GLU A 108 9.19 -15.48 -0.77
CA GLU A 108 7.77 -15.64 -1.10
C GLU A 108 7.36 -17.12 -1.03
N ASN A 109 8.21 -18.00 -1.56
CA ASN A 109 7.97 -19.43 -1.61
C ASN A 109 7.90 -20.06 -0.21
N GLY A 110 8.82 -19.69 0.69
CA GLY A 110 8.80 -20.19 2.08
C GLY A 110 7.51 -19.81 2.82
N LEU A 111 7.03 -18.57 2.65
CA LEU A 111 5.74 -18.17 3.22
C LEU A 111 4.56 -18.95 2.61
N TYR A 112 4.56 -19.13 1.29
CA TYR A 112 3.52 -19.89 0.60
C TYR A 112 3.48 -21.35 1.08
N GLU A 113 4.61 -22.03 1.12
CA GLU A 113 4.71 -23.42 1.60
C GLU A 113 4.24 -23.55 3.05
N HIS A 114 4.67 -22.63 3.93
CA HIS A 114 4.22 -22.60 5.31
C HIS A 114 2.70 -22.48 5.42
N ILE A 115 2.09 -21.57 4.66
CA ILE A 115 0.63 -21.42 4.64
C ILE A 115 -0.05 -22.71 4.17
N VAL A 116 0.46 -23.32 3.10
CA VAL A 116 -0.11 -24.56 2.55
C VAL A 116 -0.07 -25.66 3.60
N GLN A 117 1.10 -25.85 4.24
CA GLN A 117 1.40 -26.95 5.14
C GLN A 117 0.83 -26.78 6.56
N HIS A 118 0.72 -25.56 7.08
CA HIS A 118 0.32 -25.32 8.47
C HIS A 118 -1.06 -24.68 8.63
N HIS A 119 -1.64 -24.10 7.58
CA HIS A 119 -2.92 -23.41 7.69
C HIS A 119 -4.01 -24.01 6.82
N THR A 120 -3.70 -24.34 5.56
CA THR A 120 -4.73 -24.85 4.65
C THR A 120 -4.83 -26.37 4.60
N SER A 121 -3.76 -27.09 4.93
CA SER A 121 -3.77 -28.55 5.10
C SER A 121 -4.68 -28.98 6.26
N GLN A 122 -4.67 -28.22 7.36
CA GLN A 122 -5.49 -28.48 8.56
C GLN A 122 -7.00 -28.36 8.26
N ILE A 123 -7.39 -27.50 7.31
CA ILE A 123 -8.80 -27.31 6.91
C ILE A 123 -9.40 -28.58 6.29
N ILE A 124 -8.56 -29.49 5.75
CA ILE A 124 -9.02 -30.73 5.11
C ILE A 124 -9.52 -31.75 6.13
N MET A 125 -9.05 -31.65 7.39
CA MET A 125 -9.34 -32.65 8.42
C MET A 125 -10.68 -32.40 9.15
N ASP A 126 -11.18 -31.16 9.14
CA ASP A 126 -12.47 -30.81 9.72
C ASP A 126 -13.57 -30.90 8.64
N SER A 127 -14.55 -31.75 8.91
CA SER A 127 -15.56 -32.38 8.04
C SER A 127 -16.49 -31.50 7.18
N GLU A 128 -16.24 -30.21 6.99
CA GLU A 128 -17.12 -29.32 6.20
C GLU A 128 -16.50 -28.73 4.92
N GLN A 129 -15.23 -29.02 4.57
CA GLN A 129 -14.56 -28.55 3.35
C GLN A 129 -14.73 -27.04 3.04
N GLN A 130 -14.88 -26.20 4.08
CA GLN A 130 -15.07 -24.77 3.90
C GLN A 130 -13.71 -24.07 3.74
N TYR A 131 -13.31 -23.82 2.51
CA TYR A 131 -12.03 -23.17 2.22
C TYR A 131 -12.10 -21.66 2.45
N VAL A 132 -11.88 -21.20 3.69
CA VAL A 132 -11.95 -19.77 4.05
C VAL A 132 -10.54 -19.17 4.20
N CYS A 133 -10.37 -17.92 3.77
CA CYS A 133 -9.11 -17.19 3.95
C CYS A 133 -9.10 -16.48 5.31
N MET A 134 -8.35 -17.01 6.27
CA MET A 134 -8.23 -16.46 7.63
C MET A 134 -7.06 -15.49 7.79
N TRP A 135 -6.70 -14.79 6.71
CA TRP A 135 -5.71 -13.72 6.78
C TRP A 135 -6.32 -12.51 7.49
N VAL A 136 -5.62 -11.93 8.47
CA VAL A 136 -6.15 -10.91 9.41
C VAL A 136 -6.77 -9.72 8.66
N THR A 137 -6.17 -9.28 7.56
CA THR A 137 -6.63 -8.14 6.76
C THR A 137 -7.49 -8.52 5.54
N CYS A 138 -7.94 -9.77 5.43
CA CYS A 138 -8.70 -10.23 4.27
C CYS A 138 -10.10 -9.60 4.20
N VAL A 139 -10.32 -8.74 3.21
CA VAL A 139 -11.62 -8.10 2.96
C VAL A 139 -12.68 -9.12 2.59
N ARG A 140 -12.35 -10.14 1.80
CA ARG A 140 -13.30 -11.17 1.37
C ARG A 140 -13.87 -11.94 2.56
N ASN A 141 -13.04 -12.30 3.52
CA ASN A 141 -13.48 -12.97 4.74
C ASN A 141 -14.36 -12.05 5.60
N ARG A 142 -13.93 -10.78 5.79
CA ARG A 142 -14.65 -9.83 6.65
C ARG A 142 -16.00 -9.35 6.10
N LYS A 143 -16.16 -9.24 4.77
CA LYS A 143 -17.36 -8.67 4.14
C LYS A 143 -18.33 -9.71 3.59
N GLU A 144 -17.82 -10.73 2.90
CA GLU A 144 -18.68 -11.68 2.19
C GLU A 144 -18.74 -13.04 2.87
N GLY A 145 -17.71 -13.44 3.64
CA GLY A 145 -17.65 -14.71 4.37
C GLY A 145 -17.75 -15.97 3.49
N LYS A 146 -17.91 -15.83 2.17
CA LYS A 146 -18.16 -16.96 1.26
C LYS A 146 -16.90 -17.80 1.10
N PRO A 147 -16.97 -19.12 1.39
CA PRO A 147 -15.85 -20.01 1.20
C PRO A 147 -15.46 -20.07 -0.28
N PHE A 148 -14.20 -20.37 -0.52
CA PHE A 148 -13.73 -20.75 -1.83
C PHE A 148 -14.26 -22.15 -2.15
N PRO A 149 -14.54 -22.46 -3.42
CA PRO A 149 -15.04 -23.78 -3.80
C PRO A 149 -13.94 -24.84 -3.90
N SER A 150 -12.65 -24.44 -3.79
CA SER A 150 -11.53 -25.38 -3.76
C SER A 150 -10.27 -24.74 -3.18
N LEU A 151 -9.37 -25.58 -2.63
CA LEU A 151 -8.05 -25.17 -2.12
C LEU A 151 -7.21 -24.40 -3.16
N PRO A 152 -7.10 -24.84 -4.43
CA PRO A 152 -6.33 -24.09 -5.42
C PRO A 152 -6.82 -22.66 -5.61
N ARG A 153 -8.14 -22.41 -5.49
CA ARG A 153 -8.68 -21.04 -5.58
C ARG A 153 -8.34 -20.21 -4.35
N LEU A 154 -8.32 -20.82 -3.15
CA LEU A 154 -7.86 -20.17 -1.93
C LEU A 154 -6.37 -19.83 -2.02
N HIS A 155 -5.52 -20.79 -2.40
CA HIS A 155 -4.07 -20.58 -2.58
C HIS A 155 -3.76 -19.47 -3.58
N ARG A 156 -4.42 -19.47 -4.75
CA ARG A 156 -4.28 -18.40 -5.74
C ARG A 156 -4.67 -17.04 -5.15
N HIS A 157 -5.79 -16.97 -4.44
CA HIS A 157 -6.20 -15.73 -3.76
C HIS A 157 -5.15 -15.24 -2.77
N MET A 158 -4.57 -16.14 -1.97
CA MET A 158 -3.54 -15.79 -1.00
C MET A 158 -2.28 -15.25 -1.67
N LYS A 159 -1.81 -15.91 -2.72
CA LYS A 159 -0.65 -15.47 -3.50
C LYS A 159 -0.85 -14.08 -4.10
N GLU A 160 -2.00 -13.84 -4.73
CA GLU A 160 -2.29 -12.59 -5.43
C GLU A 160 -2.65 -11.42 -4.51
N LYS A 161 -3.33 -11.68 -3.38
CA LYS A 161 -3.91 -10.60 -2.55
C LYS A 161 -3.16 -10.33 -1.26
N HIS A 162 -2.42 -11.30 -0.73
CA HIS A 162 -1.84 -11.20 0.61
C HIS A 162 -0.32 -11.29 0.60
N ILE A 163 0.24 -12.34 -0.03
CA ILE A 163 1.67 -12.63 0.04
C ILE A 163 2.52 -11.45 -0.47
N GLY A 164 2.22 -10.91 -1.65
CA GLY A 164 2.97 -9.77 -2.20
C GLY A 164 2.89 -8.48 -1.36
N THR A 165 1.81 -8.31 -0.57
CA THR A 165 1.64 -7.15 0.34
C THR A 165 2.19 -7.39 1.74
N SER A 166 2.59 -8.62 2.06
CA SER A 166 3.10 -9.02 3.38
C SER A 166 4.61 -8.77 3.55
N VAL A 167 5.27 -8.37 2.46
CA VAL A 167 6.71 -8.10 2.43
C VAL A 167 7.04 -6.81 3.20
N LYS A 168 8.12 -6.85 3.99
CA LYS A 168 8.67 -5.67 4.66
C LYS A 168 10.19 -5.68 4.56
N SER A 169 10.77 -4.49 4.45
CA SER A 169 12.22 -4.28 4.54
C SER A 169 12.59 -4.05 6.00
N VAL A 170 13.42 -4.91 6.57
CA VAL A 170 13.84 -4.84 7.99
C VAL A 170 15.35 -5.00 8.12
N TYR A 171 15.90 -4.50 9.21
CA TYR A 171 17.28 -4.78 9.60
C TYR A 171 17.38 -6.08 10.40
N ALA A 172 18.57 -6.69 10.47
CA ALA A 172 18.78 -7.97 11.14
C ALA A 172 18.32 -7.98 12.62
N ASN A 173 18.47 -6.86 13.32
CA ASN A 173 18.03 -6.69 14.72
C ASN A 173 16.50 -6.57 14.90
N GLN A 174 15.74 -6.43 13.82
CA GLN A 174 14.28 -6.29 13.84
C GLN A 174 13.55 -7.58 13.45
N ILE A 175 14.29 -8.62 13.12
CA ILE A 175 13.76 -9.93 12.77
C ILE A 175 13.21 -10.59 14.04
N GLY A 176 11.96 -11.06 13.98
CA GLY A 176 11.35 -11.75 15.12
C GLY A 176 11.93 -13.14 15.35
N LYS A 177 11.61 -13.73 16.51
CA LYS A 177 12.12 -15.04 16.93
C LYS A 177 11.71 -16.17 15.96
N ASN A 178 10.55 -16.06 15.32
CA ASN A 178 10.00 -17.06 14.40
C ASN A 178 10.37 -16.76 12.94
N PHE A 179 11.65 -16.53 12.67
CA PHE A 179 12.16 -16.28 11.32
C PHE A 179 12.84 -17.52 10.74
N PHE A 180 12.37 -17.93 9.57
CA PHE A 180 12.80 -19.13 8.88
C PHE A 180 13.44 -18.75 7.54
N LYS A 181 14.64 -19.26 7.28
CA LYS A 181 15.30 -19.11 5.98
C LYS A 181 15.11 -20.38 5.17
N LEU A 182 14.63 -20.24 3.92
CA LEU A 182 14.55 -21.40 3.03
C LEU A 182 15.97 -21.71 2.52
N THR A 183 16.61 -22.73 3.09
CA THR A 183 17.93 -23.16 2.60
C THR A 183 17.73 -24.06 1.38
N THR A 184 17.94 -23.55 0.17
CA THR A 184 18.09 -24.40 -1.00
C THR A 184 19.44 -25.11 -0.92
N GLN A 185 19.49 -26.35 -0.44
CA GLN A 185 20.66 -27.20 -0.66
C GLN A 185 20.69 -27.56 -2.15
N SER A 186 21.65 -26.99 -2.88
CA SER A 186 21.99 -27.44 -4.22
C SER A 186 22.79 -28.74 -4.11
N THR A 187 22.10 -29.88 -4.15
CA THR A 187 22.72 -31.21 -4.31
C THR A 187 22.40 -31.72 -5.72
N PRO A 188 23.38 -32.17 -6.51
CA PRO A 188 23.09 -32.80 -7.79
C PRO A 188 22.51 -34.20 -7.54
N GLY A 189 21.19 -34.32 -7.61
CA GLY A 189 20.46 -35.59 -7.62
C GLY A 189 19.65 -35.88 -6.36
N GLY A 190 18.32 -35.85 -6.50
CA GLY A 190 17.36 -36.42 -5.55
C GLY A 190 16.75 -35.41 -4.58
N GLU A 191 15.52 -34.96 -4.87
CA GLU A 191 14.74 -34.03 -4.05
C GLU A 191 14.36 -34.63 -2.70
N THR A 192 14.90 -34.08 -1.61
CA THR A 192 14.23 -34.06 -0.30
C THR A 192 14.40 -32.66 0.31
N VAL A 193 13.29 -31.95 0.46
CA VAL A 193 13.24 -30.63 1.10
C VAL A 193 13.15 -30.84 2.60
N SER A 194 14.21 -30.50 3.34
CA SER A 194 14.17 -30.41 4.81
C SER A 194 14.38 -28.97 5.24
N ALA A 195 13.39 -28.41 5.94
CA ALA A 195 13.51 -27.14 6.62
C ALA A 195 14.44 -27.32 7.83
N ASN A 196 15.67 -26.80 7.75
CA ASN A 196 16.58 -26.83 8.88
C ASN A 196 16.20 -25.76 9.91
N PHE A 197 15.94 -26.22 11.13
CA PHE A 197 15.78 -25.40 12.32
C PHE A 197 17.17 -24.96 12.80
N LEU A 198 17.44 -23.65 12.77
CA LEU A 198 18.57 -23.09 13.52
C LEU A 198 18.02 -22.67 14.90
N CYS A 199 18.52 -23.36 15.94
CA CYS A 199 18.31 -23.06 17.35
C CYS A 199 19.00 -21.76 17.76
#